data_AF-A0A2T5Q4F8-F1
#
_entry.id   AF-A0A2T5Q4F8-F1
#
_cell.length_a   1.000
_cell.length_b   1.000
_cell.length_c   1.000
_cell.angle_alpha   90.00
_cell.angle_beta   90.00
_cell.angle_gamma   90.00
#
_symmetry.space_group_name_H-M   'P 1'
#
loop_
_entity.id
_entity.type
_entity.pdbx_description
1 polymer ?
#
loop_
_entity_poly.entity_id
_entity_poly.type
_entity_poly.pdbx_seq_one_letter_code
_entity_poly.pdbx_strand_id
1 'polypeptide(L)'
;MSKKYVFKEFKINRVSERPEPLKNDEIGLKDQKRLEKGDTIYIYFGKSHSYVGQTKQFLKRYKQHYMAQSKFDLRNYKCVVMSFGQLINQLSLDDIENQLITYIAADGKHNEVLSDNSTLGNSIIPYPQQDQVKSDFIIPFWHELYTHNYVHTPDIETVRQSVLFKYSPFHELSEIQAQIIQEIVNDTRNNFVINGMAGTGKTVMLTNLAAVLSKKNPNKKVAVIVKANWEKTAKKIFKTYGKSNIAVYTAVKFIQAEEDYDFVIIDESHRLRRYYSKSQNTLNTIFRLPPKVAEERGVNYDVGANELKKIVKRSKQIVLMYDPSQQIRPGDITMEQFNNITHKFKHFYLPTEYRINIPEKSGKYRRAYTGENYIKGIKSFLGINDNKNDSKFYKELFQDYLVSGKDAYFGICNSIEELFDYLNDMKNYDPASQNRVVAGYCRKWVSKKSEQSDWVENSNHWNWNSRLEDWINAPDSENEIGSFMLSKELT
;
A
#
# COMPACT_ATOMS: atom_id res chain seq x y z
N MET A 1 -14.14 -11.24 -31.42
CA MET A 1 -15.30 -10.98 -30.54
C MET A 1 -15.81 -9.57 -30.80
N SER A 2 -17.12 -9.35 -30.76
CA SER A 2 -17.70 -8.00 -30.87
C SER A 2 -17.33 -7.17 -29.63
N LYS A 3 -16.91 -5.91 -29.82
CA LYS A 3 -16.68 -4.99 -28.69
C LYS A 3 -17.98 -4.80 -27.92
N LYS A 4 -17.95 -5.03 -26.60
CA LYS A 4 -19.12 -4.83 -25.70
C LYS A 4 -19.27 -3.39 -25.21
N TYR A 5 -18.41 -2.49 -25.68
CA TYR A 5 -18.39 -1.07 -25.33
C TYR A 5 -18.07 -0.21 -26.57
N VAL A 6 -18.39 1.06 -26.45
CA VAL A 6 -18.06 2.11 -27.41
C VAL A 6 -16.98 2.99 -26.80
N PHE A 7 -15.94 3.30 -27.58
CA PHE A 7 -14.91 4.28 -27.23
C PHE A 7 -15.15 5.56 -28.02
N LYS A 8 -15.18 6.71 -27.35
CA LYS A 8 -15.30 8.03 -27.98
C LYS A 8 -14.27 8.98 -27.41
N GLU A 9 -13.61 9.71 -28.29
CA GLU A 9 -12.65 10.76 -27.94
C GLU A 9 -13.17 12.10 -28.46
N PHE A 10 -13.14 13.12 -27.60
CA PHE A 10 -13.42 14.49 -27.97
C PHE A 10 -12.29 15.41 -27.52
N LYS A 11 -11.80 16.22 -28.45
CA LYS A 11 -10.81 17.26 -28.16
C LYS A 11 -11.51 18.48 -27.59
N ILE A 12 -10.92 19.06 -26.56
CA ILE A 12 -11.41 20.30 -25.97
C ILE A 12 -10.84 21.46 -26.78
N ASN A 13 -11.66 21.98 -27.69
CA ASN A 13 -11.31 23.17 -28.48
C ASN A 13 -11.20 24.40 -27.57
N ARG A 14 -10.30 25.32 -27.92
CA ARG A 14 -10.04 26.54 -27.16
C ARG A 14 -10.06 27.75 -28.06
N VAL A 15 -10.77 28.80 -27.62
CA VAL A 15 -10.71 30.14 -28.20
C VAL A 15 -10.27 31.09 -27.09
N SER A 16 -9.15 31.79 -27.28
CA SER A 16 -8.56 32.70 -26.28
C SER A 16 -8.40 32.06 -24.89
N GLU A 17 -7.86 30.83 -24.86
CA GLU A 17 -7.63 30.00 -23.66
C GLU A 17 -8.89 29.53 -22.91
N ARG A 18 -10.09 29.90 -23.38
CA ARG A 18 -11.36 29.39 -22.84
C ARG A 18 -11.78 28.13 -23.59
N PRO A 19 -12.16 27.05 -22.90
CA PRO A 19 -12.76 25.88 -23.54
C PRO A 19 -14.02 26.25 -24.31
N GLU A 20 -14.30 25.57 -25.41
CA GLU A 20 -15.61 25.64 -26.08
C GLU A 20 -16.57 24.56 -25.55
N PRO A 21 -17.89 24.80 -25.59
CA PRO A 21 -18.87 23.75 -25.32
C PRO A 21 -18.79 22.66 -26.38
N LEU A 22 -19.04 21.42 -25.98
CA LEU A 22 -19.13 20.29 -26.91
C LEU A 22 -20.29 20.56 -27.88
N LYS A 23 -20.01 20.62 -29.19
CA LYS A 23 -21.03 20.86 -30.20
C LYS A 23 -21.78 19.55 -30.47
N ASN A 24 -23.10 19.58 -30.39
CA ASN A 24 -23.94 18.38 -30.62
C ASN A 24 -23.71 17.79 -32.03
N ASP A 25 -23.34 18.62 -33.00
CA ASP A 25 -23.13 18.23 -34.40
C ASP A 25 -21.88 17.33 -34.58
N GLU A 26 -21.00 17.27 -33.58
CA GLU A 26 -19.83 16.38 -33.56
C GLU A 26 -20.15 14.98 -33.00
N ILE A 27 -21.36 14.79 -32.44
CA ILE A 27 -21.82 13.55 -31.83
C ILE A 27 -22.95 12.96 -32.68
N GLY A 28 -22.78 11.72 -33.16
CA GLY A 28 -23.85 11.02 -33.88
C GLY A 28 -25.12 10.88 -33.03
N LEU A 29 -26.30 10.95 -33.65
CA LEU A 29 -27.61 10.96 -32.97
C LEU A 29 -27.82 9.81 -31.96
N LYS A 30 -27.25 8.63 -32.24
CA LYS A 30 -27.32 7.46 -31.33
C LYS A 30 -26.47 7.67 -30.08
N ASP A 31 -25.28 8.23 -30.24
CA ASP A 31 -24.35 8.51 -29.15
C ASP A 31 -24.88 9.65 -28.27
N GLN A 32 -25.46 10.69 -28.89
CA GLN A 32 -26.08 11.80 -28.15
C GLN A 32 -27.20 11.30 -27.23
N LYS A 33 -28.12 10.49 -27.75
CA LYS A 33 -29.19 9.87 -26.95
C LYS A 33 -28.64 9.06 -25.77
N ARG A 34 -27.52 8.35 -25.97
CA ARG A 34 -26.88 7.58 -24.92
C ARG A 34 -26.20 8.48 -23.89
N LEU A 35 -25.50 9.54 -24.30
CA LEU A 35 -24.81 10.48 -23.38
C LEU A 35 -25.79 11.37 -22.59
N GLU A 36 -27.01 11.55 -23.08
CA GLU A 36 -28.06 12.30 -22.35
C GLU A 36 -28.67 11.51 -21.19
N LYS A 37 -28.80 10.18 -21.29
CA LYS A 37 -29.58 9.35 -20.35
C LYS A 37 -28.95 8.00 -19.96
N GLY A 38 -27.75 7.71 -20.42
CA GLY A 38 -27.09 6.42 -20.26
C GLY A 38 -25.90 6.47 -19.30
N ASP A 39 -25.68 5.35 -18.62
CA ASP A 39 -24.49 5.11 -17.81
C ASP A 39 -23.23 5.25 -18.67
N THR A 40 -22.34 6.15 -18.26
CA THR A 40 -21.14 6.57 -18.99
C THR A 40 -19.98 6.73 -18.03
N ILE A 41 -18.84 6.16 -18.40
CA ILE A 41 -17.54 6.43 -17.79
C ILE A 41 -16.81 7.43 -18.66
N TYR A 42 -16.15 8.41 -18.05
CA TYR A 42 -15.40 9.43 -18.76
C TYR A 42 -14.07 9.75 -18.08
N ILE A 43 -13.06 10.04 -18.91
CA ILE A 43 -11.72 10.38 -18.46
C ILE A 43 -11.27 11.64 -19.19
N TYR A 44 -10.97 12.70 -18.45
CA TYR A 44 -10.30 13.87 -18.99
C TYR A 44 -8.79 13.69 -18.88
N PHE A 45 -8.08 13.93 -19.98
CA PHE A 45 -6.62 13.86 -20.03
C PHE A 45 -6.01 15.24 -20.27
N GLY A 46 -5.12 15.64 -19.38
CA GLY A 46 -4.33 16.87 -19.45
C GLY A 46 -2.85 16.62 -19.71
N LYS A 47 -2.01 17.63 -19.47
CA LYS A 47 -0.54 17.48 -19.54
C LYS A 47 0.04 16.76 -18.32
N SER A 48 -0.54 16.99 -17.15
CA SER A 48 -0.02 16.48 -15.87
C SER A 48 -1.12 16.00 -14.93
N HIS A 49 -2.39 16.12 -15.34
CA HIS A 49 -3.55 15.77 -14.54
C HIS A 49 -4.48 14.91 -15.38
N SER A 50 -5.06 13.92 -14.73
CA SER A 50 -6.20 13.17 -15.26
C SER A 50 -7.38 13.32 -14.32
N TYR A 51 -8.59 13.19 -14.85
CA TYR A 51 -9.79 13.10 -14.04
C TYR A 51 -10.62 11.94 -14.54
N VAL A 52 -11.02 11.05 -13.65
CA VAL A 52 -11.92 9.94 -13.96
C VAL A 52 -13.27 10.23 -13.29
N GLY A 53 -14.35 10.00 -14.02
CA GLY A 53 -15.71 10.21 -13.55
C GLY A 53 -16.70 9.20 -14.11
N GLN A 54 -17.79 9.01 -13.39
CA GLN A 54 -19.00 8.33 -13.86
C GLN A 54 -20.22 9.25 -13.85
N THR A 55 -21.20 9.01 -14.73
CA THR A 55 -22.48 9.73 -14.75
C THR A 55 -23.54 9.02 -15.59
N LYS A 56 -24.81 9.28 -15.30
CA LYS A 56 -25.97 8.88 -16.14
C LYS A 56 -26.40 9.95 -17.14
N GLN A 57 -25.85 11.17 -17.03
CA GLN A 57 -26.21 12.34 -17.82
C GLN A 57 -24.94 13.11 -18.18
N PHE A 58 -24.12 12.55 -19.08
CA PHE A 58 -22.81 13.10 -19.40
C PHE A 58 -22.91 14.53 -19.93
N LEU A 59 -23.83 14.85 -20.84
CA LEU A 59 -23.94 16.22 -21.39
C LEU A 59 -24.24 17.26 -20.31
N LYS A 60 -25.09 16.92 -19.32
CA LYS A 60 -25.37 17.79 -18.17
C LYS A 60 -24.12 17.95 -17.29
N ARG A 61 -23.42 16.85 -17.03
CA ARG A 61 -22.19 16.84 -16.23
C ARG A 61 -21.05 17.63 -16.88
N TYR A 62 -20.89 17.49 -18.20
CA TYR A 62 -19.96 18.29 -18.99
C TYR A 62 -20.28 19.78 -18.87
N LYS A 63 -21.55 20.17 -18.97
CA LYS A 63 -21.98 21.58 -18.78
C LYS A 63 -21.67 22.11 -17.38
N GLN A 64 -21.83 21.28 -16.34
CA GLN A 64 -21.46 21.66 -14.96
C GLN A 64 -19.95 21.90 -14.80
N HIS A 65 -19.13 21.01 -15.37
CA HIS A 65 -17.68 21.16 -15.42
C HIS A 65 -17.26 22.41 -16.20
N TYR A 66 -17.92 22.68 -17.33
CA TYR A 66 -17.71 23.86 -18.17
C TYR A 66 -18.04 25.16 -17.43
N MET A 67 -19.17 25.20 -16.71
CA MET A 67 -19.62 26.38 -15.96
C MET A 67 -18.84 26.61 -14.65
N ALA A 68 -17.76 25.85 -14.40
CA ALA A 68 -16.94 25.90 -13.18
C ALA A 68 -17.76 25.75 -11.88
N GLN A 69 -18.88 25.02 -11.91
CA GLN A 69 -19.72 24.75 -10.74
C GLN A 69 -19.16 23.62 -9.86
N SER A 70 -17.91 23.23 -10.07
CA SER A 70 -17.22 22.13 -9.37
C SER A 70 -15.76 22.51 -9.15
N LYS A 71 -15.05 21.78 -8.28
CA LYS A 71 -13.58 21.93 -8.08
C LYS A 71 -12.75 21.55 -9.33
N PHE A 72 -13.40 21.16 -10.42
CA PHE A 72 -12.80 20.73 -11.67
C PHE A 72 -12.63 21.92 -12.62
N ASP A 73 -11.39 22.14 -13.07
CA ASP A 73 -11.06 23.18 -14.04
C ASP A 73 -10.76 22.57 -15.42
N LEU A 74 -11.71 22.73 -16.35
CA LEU A 74 -11.62 22.20 -17.70
C LEU A 74 -10.38 22.70 -18.47
N ARG A 75 -9.79 23.85 -18.08
CA ARG A 75 -8.58 24.41 -18.71
C ARG A 75 -7.33 23.52 -18.54
N ASN A 76 -7.33 22.64 -17.55
CA ASN A 76 -6.21 21.73 -17.30
C ASN A 76 -6.19 20.53 -18.26
N TYR A 77 -7.25 20.33 -19.05
CA TYR A 77 -7.45 19.15 -19.87
C TYR A 77 -7.46 19.48 -21.36
N LYS A 78 -7.02 18.52 -22.18
CA LYS A 78 -6.91 18.64 -23.65
C LYS A 78 -7.98 17.84 -24.37
N CYS A 79 -8.43 16.74 -23.79
CA CYS A 79 -9.48 15.90 -24.35
C CYS A 79 -10.27 15.22 -23.24
N VAL A 80 -11.41 14.67 -23.64
CA VAL A 80 -12.22 13.75 -22.85
C VAL A 80 -12.45 12.47 -23.65
N VAL A 81 -12.13 11.34 -23.03
CA VAL A 81 -12.47 10.00 -23.51
C VAL A 81 -13.73 9.55 -22.77
N MET A 82 -14.68 8.97 -23.48
CA MET A 82 -15.91 8.43 -22.92
C MET A 82 -16.09 6.99 -23.36
N SER A 83 -16.67 6.19 -22.46
CA SER A 83 -17.13 4.86 -22.78
C SER A 83 -18.50 4.56 -22.19
N PHE A 84 -19.31 3.87 -22.98
CA PHE A 84 -20.60 3.31 -22.61
C PHE A 84 -20.78 1.97 -23.33
N GLY A 85 -21.56 1.06 -22.76
CA GLY A 85 -21.66 -0.30 -23.30
C GLY A 85 -22.58 -1.20 -22.48
N GLN A 86 -22.58 -2.49 -22.83
CA GLN A 86 -23.39 -3.51 -22.13
C GLN A 86 -22.92 -3.73 -20.70
N LEU A 87 -21.60 -3.61 -20.48
CA LEU A 87 -20.95 -3.85 -19.19
C LEU A 87 -20.76 -2.58 -18.35
N ILE A 88 -21.13 -1.41 -18.88
CA ILE A 88 -21.09 -0.13 -18.17
C ILE A 88 -22.52 0.21 -17.77
N ASN A 89 -22.88 -0.12 -16.54
CA ASN A 89 -24.21 0.02 -16.00
C ASN A 89 -24.16 0.37 -14.51
N GLN A 90 -25.30 0.71 -13.91
CA GLN A 90 -25.39 1.12 -12.51
C GLN A 90 -24.72 0.18 -11.49
N LEU A 91 -24.62 -1.12 -11.77
CA LEU A 91 -23.95 -2.07 -10.86
C LEU A 91 -22.42 -2.02 -10.98
N SER A 92 -21.89 -1.65 -12.15
CA SER A 92 -20.45 -1.69 -12.45
C SER A 92 -19.75 -0.34 -12.45
N LEU A 93 -20.48 0.79 -12.50
CA LEU A 93 -19.89 2.13 -12.61
C LEU A 93 -18.85 2.43 -11.53
N ASP A 94 -19.18 2.16 -10.27
CA ASP A 94 -18.29 2.46 -9.15
C ASP A 94 -17.02 1.60 -9.18
N ASP A 95 -17.14 0.31 -9.53
CA ASP A 95 -16.01 -0.61 -9.68
C ASP A 95 -15.10 -0.18 -10.84
N ILE A 96 -15.69 0.09 -12.00
CA ILE A 96 -14.97 0.55 -13.19
C ILE A 96 -14.23 1.86 -12.91
N GLU A 97 -14.89 2.84 -12.31
CA GLU A 97 -14.29 4.13 -11.97
C GLU A 97 -13.11 3.94 -11.01
N ASN A 98 -13.27 3.17 -9.93
CA ASN A 98 -12.21 2.91 -8.96
C ASN A 98 -11.02 2.17 -9.60
N GLN A 99 -11.27 1.18 -10.45
CA GLN A 99 -10.23 0.48 -11.19
C GLN A 99 -9.47 1.44 -12.11
N LEU A 100 -10.17 2.24 -12.92
CA LEU A 100 -9.53 3.18 -13.85
C LEU A 100 -8.75 4.29 -13.13
N ILE A 101 -9.26 4.82 -12.02
CA ILE A 101 -8.51 5.75 -11.15
C ILE A 101 -7.20 5.09 -10.71
N THR A 102 -7.29 3.85 -10.23
CA THR A 102 -6.14 3.09 -9.71
C THR A 102 -5.12 2.80 -10.81
N TYR A 103 -5.55 2.31 -11.98
CA TYR A 103 -4.66 2.00 -13.09
C TYR A 103 -3.98 3.26 -13.66
N ILE A 104 -4.74 4.33 -13.91
CA ILE A 104 -4.17 5.58 -14.46
C ILE A 104 -3.21 6.24 -13.47
N ALA A 105 -3.51 6.19 -12.17
CA ALA A 105 -2.61 6.67 -11.12
C ALA A 105 -1.30 5.86 -11.09
N ALA A 106 -1.42 4.55 -11.19
CA ALA A 106 -0.31 3.61 -11.12
C ALA A 106 0.63 3.65 -12.35
N ASP A 107 0.08 3.91 -13.53
CA ASP A 107 0.83 4.08 -14.79
C ASP A 107 1.83 5.24 -14.73
N GLY A 108 1.55 6.27 -13.93
CA GLY A 108 2.51 7.34 -13.62
C GLY A 108 2.75 8.36 -14.73
N LYS A 109 2.07 8.26 -15.88
CA LYS A 109 2.10 9.28 -16.95
C LYS A 109 1.58 10.64 -16.50
N HIS A 110 0.60 10.62 -15.62
CA HIS A 110 -0.04 11.81 -15.06
C HIS A 110 0.35 11.92 -13.58
N ASN A 111 0.68 13.13 -13.14
CA ASN A 111 1.17 13.34 -11.77
C ASN A 111 0.06 13.19 -10.72
N GLU A 112 -1.18 13.51 -11.11
CA GLU A 112 -2.34 13.51 -10.23
C GLU A 112 -3.60 13.05 -10.97
N VAL A 113 -4.37 12.19 -10.32
CA VAL A 113 -5.64 11.66 -10.80
C VAL A 113 -6.74 12.15 -9.85
N LEU A 114 -7.59 13.02 -10.37
CA LEU A 114 -8.73 13.56 -9.65
C LEU A 114 -9.98 12.71 -9.88
N SER A 115 -10.88 12.69 -8.89
CA SER A 115 -12.23 12.14 -9.01
C SER A 115 -13.19 12.91 -8.12
N ASP A 116 -14.44 13.05 -8.54
CA ASP A 116 -15.49 13.76 -7.79
C ASP A 116 -16.41 12.78 -7.05
N ASN A 117 -15.84 11.69 -6.52
CA ASN A 117 -16.60 10.67 -5.79
C ASN A 117 -17.25 11.29 -4.55
N SER A 118 -18.49 11.74 -4.71
CA SER A 118 -19.39 12.29 -3.70
C SER A 118 -20.12 11.18 -2.94
N THR A 119 -20.10 9.95 -3.45
CA THR A 119 -20.53 8.75 -2.74
C THR A 119 -19.37 8.23 -1.89
N LEU A 120 -19.52 8.25 -0.56
CA LEU A 120 -18.71 7.50 0.43
C LEU A 120 -18.03 6.30 -0.20
N GLY A 121 -16.73 6.04 0.08
CA GLY A 121 -16.01 4.90 -0.48
C GLY A 121 -16.90 3.67 -0.50
N ASN A 122 -17.48 3.39 -1.67
CA ASN A 122 -18.45 2.33 -1.79
C ASN A 122 -17.58 1.11 -1.86
N SER A 123 -17.64 0.31 -0.79
CA SER A 123 -17.34 -1.11 -0.85
C SER A 123 -17.80 -1.60 -2.21
N ILE A 124 -16.87 -2.08 -3.04
CA ILE A 124 -17.20 -2.66 -4.34
C ILE A 124 -18.20 -3.77 -4.02
N ILE A 125 -19.48 -3.56 -4.35
CA ILE A 125 -20.51 -4.55 -4.12
C ILE A 125 -20.25 -5.63 -5.17
N PRO A 126 -19.98 -6.89 -4.79
CA PRO A 126 -19.80 -7.96 -5.77
C PRO A 126 -21.02 -8.02 -6.70
N TYR A 127 -20.77 -8.11 -8.01
CA TYR A 127 -21.83 -8.20 -9.01
C TYR A 127 -21.54 -9.29 -10.05
N PRO A 128 -22.58 -9.94 -10.63
CA PRO A 128 -22.40 -11.15 -11.44
C PRO A 128 -21.50 -11.03 -12.68
N GLN A 129 -21.20 -9.81 -13.12
CA GLN A 129 -20.47 -9.51 -14.35
C GLN A 129 -19.06 -8.96 -14.09
N GLN A 130 -18.53 -8.98 -12.86
CA GLN A 130 -17.22 -8.41 -12.53
C GLN A 130 -16.07 -8.98 -13.38
N ASP A 131 -16.01 -10.30 -13.53
CA ASP A 131 -14.99 -10.94 -14.37
C ASP A 131 -15.12 -10.51 -15.84
N GLN A 132 -16.35 -10.37 -16.34
CA GLN A 132 -16.61 -9.89 -17.71
C GLN A 132 -16.25 -8.42 -17.86
N VAL A 133 -16.53 -7.58 -16.86
CA VAL A 133 -16.09 -6.17 -16.85
C VAL A 133 -14.58 -6.10 -16.96
N LYS A 134 -13.86 -6.94 -16.21
CA LYS A 134 -12.41 -7.00 -16.27
C LYS A 134 -11.91 -7.46 -17.65
N SER A 135 -12.37 -8.63 -18.11
CA SER A 135 -11.87 -9.28 -19.34
C SER A 135 -12.31 -8.56 -20.62
N ASP A 136 -13.56 -8.12 -20.68
CA ASP A 136 -14.21 -7.66 -21.91
C ASP A 136 -14.35 -6.14 -21.98
N PHE A 137 -14.07 -5.41 -20.88
CA PHE A 137 -14.03 -3.95 -20.85
C PHE A 137 -12.68 -3.41 -20.37
N ILE A 138 -12.26 -3.63 -19.12
CA ILE A 138 -11.08 -2.96 -18.54
C ILE A 138 -9.79 -3.25 -19.34
N ILE A 139 -9.47 -4.51 -19.58
CA ILE A 139 -8.27 -4.92 -20.33
C ILE A 139 -8.28 -4.33 -21.76
N PRO A 140 -9.32 -4.53 -22.59
CA PRO A 140 -9.33 -3.99 -23.95
C PRO A 140 -9.39 -2.45 -23.95
N PHE A 141 -10.10 -1.83 -23.02
CA PHE A 141 -10.18 -0.36 -22.92
C PHE A 141 -8.83 0.25 -22.54
N TRP A 142 -8.09 -0.40 -21.64
CA TRP A 142 -6.72 0.00 -21.29
C TRP A 142 -5.78 -0.04 -22.50
N HIS A 143 -5.86 -1.10 -23.31
CA HIS A 143 -5.09 -1.20 -24.55
C HIS A 143 -5.45 -0.08 -25.55
N GLU A 144 -6.72 0.32 -25.65
CA GLU A 144 -7.13 1.48 -26.45
C GLU A 144 -6.54 2.79 -25.92
N LEU A 145 -6.57 3.01 -24.60
CA LEU A 145 -5.90 4.17 -24.00
C LEU A 145 -4.40 4.20 -24.31
N TYR A 146 -3.73 3.05 -24.30
CA TYR A 146 -2.32 2.94 -24.67
C TYR A 146 -2.09 3.28 -26.14
N THR A 147 -2.91 2.72 -27.04
CA THR A 147 -2.80 2.95 -28.49
C THR A 147 -3.02 4.42 -28.86
N HIS A 148 -3.87 5.12 -28.12
CA HIS A 148 -4.10 6.56 -28.25
C HIS A 148 -3.08 7.43 -27.48
N ASN A 149 -2.06 6.80 -26.87
CA ASN A 149 -1.01 7.47 -26.09
C ASN A 149 -1.56 8.28 -24.89
N TYR A 150 -2.58 7.76 -24.19
CA TYR A 150 -3.09 8.33 -22.94
C TYR A 150 -2.43 7.78 -21.67
N VAL A 151 -1.86 6.58 -21.78
CA VAL A 151 -1.10 5.87 -20.73
C VAL A 151 0.30 5.49 -21.26
N HIS A 152 1.22 5.03 -20.40
CA HIS A 152 2.58 4.61 -20.79
C HIS A 152 2.73 3.10 -20.93
N THR A 153 2.09 2.33 -20.06
CA THR A 153 2.28 0.89 -19.95
C THR A 153 1.16 0.15 -20.69
N PRO A 154 1.49 -0.68 -21.71
CA PRO A 154 0.48 -1.43 -22.47
C PRO A 154 -0.13 -2.58 -21.66
N ASP A 155 0.70 -3.28 -20.89
CA ASP A 155 0.26 -4.40 -20.08
C ASP A 155 -0.25 -3.92 -18.72
N ILE A 156 -1.52 -4.17 -18.48
CA ILE A 156 -2.19 -3.77 -17.24
C ILE A 156 -1.65 -4.56 -16.04
N GLU A 157 -1.15 -5.78 -16.21
CA GLU A 157 -0.60 -6.58 -15.10
C GLU A 157 0.71 -5.99 -14.59
N THR A 158 1.56 -5.46 -15.48
CA THR A 158 2.73 -4.66 -15.09
C THR A 158 2.35 -3.45 -14.22
N VAL A 159 1.25 -2.77 -14.53
CA VAL A 159 0.74 -1.65 -13.72
C VAL A 159 0.33 -2.10 -12.31
N ARG A 160 -0.21 -3.32 -12.16
CA ARG A 160 -0.66 -3.88 -10.87
C ARG A 160 0.47 -4.16 -9.89
N GLN A 161 1.66 -4.41 -10.41
CA GLN A 161 2.86 -4.63 -9.59
C GLN A 161 3.39 -3.31 -8.98
N SER A 162 2.94 -2.16 -9.47
CA SER A 162 3.39 -0.87 -8.95
C SER A 162 2.95 -0.65 -7.51
N VAL A 163 3.78 0.09 -6.78
CA VAL A 163 3.53 0.47 -5.39
C VAL A 163 2.26 1.33 -5.26
N LEU A 164 1.97 2.16 -6.27
CA LEU A 164 0.77 2.99 -6.31
C LEU A 164 -0.52 2.16 -6.44
N PHE A 165 -0.45 1.04 -7.17
CA PHE A 165 -1.56 0.09 -7.28
C PHE A 165 -1.74 -0.69 -5.97
N LYS A 166 -0.67 -1.33 -5.48
CA LYS A 166 -0.70 -2.21 -4.30
C LYS A 166 -1.25 -1.52 -3.04
N TYR A 167 -0.95 -0.23 -2.87
CA TYR A 167 -1.40 0.53 -1.71
C TYR A 167 -2.43 1.61 -2.06
N SER A 168 -3.10 1.44 -3.21
CA SER A 168 -4.22 2.29 -3.61
C SER A 168 -5.24 2.37 -2.47
N PRO A 169 -5.72 3.57 -2.12
CA PRO A 169 -6.84 3.72 -1.20
C PRO A 169 -8.15 3.09 -1.71
N PHE A 170 -8.19 2.63 -2.96
CA PHE A 170 -9.31 1.93 -3.59
C PHE A 170 -9.06 0.43 -3.76
N HIS A 171 -7.96 -0.10 -3.23
CA HIS A 171 -7.70 -1.53 -3.26
C HIS A 171 -8.83 -2.29 -2.54
N GLU A 172 -9.24 -3.42 -3.11
CA GLU A 172 -10.25 -4.29 -2.54
C GLU A 172 -9.84 -4.76 -1.14
N LEU A 173 -10.79 -4.70 -0.21
CA LEU A 173 -10.61 -5.10 1.19
C LEU A 173 -11.36 -6.40 1.44
N SER A 174 -10.88 -7.22 2.37
CA SER A 174 -11.71 -8.33 2.87
C SER A 174 -12.93 -7.82 3.64
N GLU A 175 -13.96 -8.65 3.74
CA GLU A 175 -15.18 -8.33 4.49
C GLU A 175 -14.86 -7.86 5.92
N ILE A 176 -13.92 -8.54 6.60
CA ILE A 176 -13.48 -8.20 7.95
C ILE A 176 -12.79 -6.83 7.99
N GLN A 177 -11.89 -6.54 7.04
CA GLN A 177 -11.24 -5.23 6.97
C GLN A 177 -12.25 -4.10 6.73
N ALA A 178 -13.22 -4.32 5.84
CA ALA A 178 -14.27 -3.36 5.54
C ALA A 178 -15.17 -3.11 6.75
N GLN A 179 -15.57 -4.15 7.47
CA GLN A 179 -16.35 -4.05 8.72
C GLN A 179 -15.61 -3.23 9.78
N ILE A 180 -14.34 -3.55 10.04
CA ILE A 180 -13.51 -2.82 11.02
C ILE A 180 -13.40 -1.34 10.64
N ILE A 181 -13.18 -1.02 9.36
CA ILE A 181 -13.13 0.38 8.90
C ILE A 181 -14.46 1.09 9.19
N GLN A 182 -15.61 0.46 8.92
CA GLN A 182 -16.90 1.08 9.22
C GLN A 182 -17.10 1.31 10.72
N GLU A 183 -16.69 0.37 11.57
CA GLU A 183 -16.76 0.53 13.03
C GLU A 183 -15.91 1.73 13.50
N ILE A 184 -14.66 1.82 13.06
CA ILE A 184 -13.74 2.91 13.42
C ILE A 184 -14.30 4.27 12.96
N VAL A 185 -14.81 4.32 11.74
CA VAL A 185 -15.34 5.54 11.14
C VAL A 185 -16.61 6.03 11.83
N ASN A 186 -17.45 5.12 12.31
CA ASN A 186 -18.70 5.45 13.00
C ASN A 186 -18.47 5.80 14.48
N ASP A 187 -17.43 5.26 15.10
CA ASP A 187 -17.06 5.53 16.48
C ASP A 187 -15.87 6.48 16.57
N THR A 188 -16.15 7.79 16.62
CA THR A 188 -15.11 8.84 16.69
C THR A 188 -14.63 9.15 18.12
N ARG A 189 -15.14 8.43 19.13
CA ARG A 189 -14.83 8.69 20.56
C ARG A 189 -13.78 7.75 21.11
N ASN A 190 -13.67 6.56 20.54
CA ASN A 190 -12.71 5.56 20.96
C ASN A 190 -11.44 5.58 20.10
N ASN A 191 -10.38 5.06 20.69
CA ASN A 191 -9.12 4.78 20.04
C ASN A 191 -9.03 3.28 19.74
N PHE A 192 -8.25 2.93 18.74
CA PHE A 192 -8.25 1.57 18.18
C PHE A 192 -6.84 1.00 18.02
N VAL A 193 -6.72 -0.30 18.24
CA VAL A 193 -5.55 -1.10 17.91
C VAL A 193 -5.98 -2.20 16.94
N ILE A 194 -5.38 -2.22 15.76
CA ILE A 194 -5.60 -3.24 14.74
C ILE A 194 -4.39 -4.17 14.75
N ASN A 195 -4.59 -5.35 15.34
CA ASN A 195 -3.60 -6.39 15.47
C ASN A 195 -3.58 -7.20 14.18
N GLY A 196 -2.41 -7.39 13.60
CA GLY A 196 -2.27 -8.26 12.44
C GLY A 196 -0.83 -8.63 12.23
N MET A 197 -0.57 -9.83 11.77
CA MET A 197 0.79 -10.29 11.46
C MET A 197 1.31 -9.63 10.18
N ALA A 198 2.58 -9.86 9.85
CA ALA A 198 3.13 -9.51 8.54
C ALA A 198 2.21 -10.06 7.43
N GLY A 199 1.95 -9.23 6.41
CA GLY A 199 1.16 -9.65 5.26
C GLY A 199 -0.35 -9.75 5.44
N THR A 200 -0.91 -9.34 6.58
CA THR A 200 -2.36 -9.25 6.81
C THR A 200 -3.06 -8.03 6.19
N GLY A 201 -2.34 -7.24 5.39
CA GLY A 201 -2.90 -6.06 4.70
C GLY A 201 -3.05 -4.79 5.54
N LYS A 202 -2.42 -4.69 6.73
CA LYS A 202 -2.47 -3.50 7.61
C LYS A 202 -2.21 -2.17 6.87
N THR A 203 -1.17 -2.10 6.04
CA THR A 203 -0.83 -0.87 5.29
C THR A 203 -1.89 -0.51 4.24
N VAL A 204 -2.51 -1.50 3.58
CA VAL A 204 -3.63 -1.29 2.65
C VAL A 204 -4.85 -0.77 3.40
N MET A 205 -5.15 -1.37 4.55
CA MET A 205 -6.23 -0.93 5.43
C MET A 205 -6.01 0.51 5.92
N LEU A 206 -4.76 0.88 6.22
CA LEU A 206 -4.39 2.23 6.64
C LEU A 206 -4.65 3.27 5.54
N THR A 207 -4.24 3.03 4.29
CA THR A 207 -4.46 3.98 3.20
C THR A 207 -5.95 4.14 2.90
N ASN A 208 -6.70 3.03 2.94
CA ASN A 208 -8.15 3.02 2.75
C ASN A 208 -8.87 3.80 3.86
N LEU A 209 -8.57 3.50 5.14
CA LEU A 209 -9.13 4.20 6.31
C LEU A 209 -8.86 5.70 6.27
N ALA A 210 -7.62 6.11 5.97
CA ALA A 210 -7.25 7.52 5.89
C ALA A 210 -8.06 8.26 4.81
N ALA A 211 -8.24 7.65 3.64
CA ALA A 211 -9.03 8.20 2.56
C ALA A 211 -10.53 8.29 2.91
N VAL A 212 -11.08 7.27 3.58
CA VAL A 212 -12.48 7.26 4.04
C VAL A 212 -12.73 8.34 5.09
N LEU A 213 -11.86 8.47 6.10
CA LEU A 213 -11.99 9.48 7.15
C LEU A 213 -11.89 10.91 6.59
N SER A 214 -10.89 11.16 5.74
CA SER A 214 -10.70 12.44 5.05
C SER A 214 -11.93 12.84 4.23
N LYS A 215 -12.53 11.87 3.54
CA LYS A 215 -13.72 12.09 2.71
C LYS A 215 -14.98 12.33 3.53
N LYS A 216 -15.24 11.51 4.56
CA LYS A 216 -16.42 11.64 5.45
C LYS A 216 -16.37 12.91 6.28
N ASN A 217 -15.17 13.45 6.54
CA ASN A 217 -14.99 14.60 7.40
C ASN A 217 -14.12 15.67 6.70
N PRO A 218 -14.62 16.39 5.68
CA PRO A 218 -13.81 17.34 4.90
C PRO A 218 -13.17 18.47 5.72
N ASN A 219 -13.77 18.82 6.86
CA ASN A 219 -13.32 19.89 7.75
C ASN A 219 -12.40 19.40 8.89
N LYS A 220 -12.14 18.08 8.97
CA LYS A 220 -11.28 17.49 10.02
C LYS A 220 -9.89 17.21 9.49
N LYS A 221 -8.89 17.40 10.35
CA LYS A 221 -7.47 17.12 10.02
C LYS A 221 -7.17 15.63 10.21
N VAL A 222 -6.64 14.99 9.17
CA VAL A 222 -6.19 13.59 9.19
C VAL A 222 -4.66 13.56 9.06
N ALA A 223 -3.98 12.86 9.98
CA ALA A 223 -2.57 12.55 9.87
C ALA A 223 -2.33 11.04 9.75
N VAL A 224 -1.36 10.68 8.94
CA VAL A 224 -0.84 9.33 8.76
C VAL A 224 0.63 9.32 9.15
N ILE A 225 0.98 8.49 10.13
CA ILE A 225 2.36 8.34 10.63
C ILE A 225 2.93 7.03 10.09
N VAL A 226 4.06 7.13 9.39
CA VAL A 226 4.71 6.00 8.73
C VAL A 226 6.23 5.98 8.98
N LYS A 227 6.89 4.88 8.62
CA LYS A 227 8.36 4.77 8.62
C LYS A 227 8.98 5.76 7.62
N ALA A 228 10.21 6.20 7.89
CA ALA A 228 10.90 7.21 7.08
C ALA A 228 11.06 6.83 5.60
N ASN A 229 11.36 5.55 5.32
CA ASN A 229 11.45 5.02 3.96
C ASN A 229 10.10 4.98 3.22
N TRP A 230 8.98 4.99 3.94
CA TRP A 230 7.63 4.97 3.38
C TRP A 230 7.00 6.36 3.26
N GLU A 231 7.55 7.38 3.94
CA GLU A 231 6.99 8.74 3.99
C GLU A 231 6.80 9.35 2.59
N LYS A 232 7.82 9.30 1.74
CA LYS A 232 7.76 9.85 0.38
C LYS A 232 6.71 9.13 -0.47
N THR A 233 6.64 7.81 -0.33
CA THR A 233 5.72 6.98 -1.10
C THR A 233 4.28 7.17 -0.66
N ALA A 234 4.01 7.21 0.64
CA ALA A 234 2.69 7.51 1.19
C ALA A 234 2.21 8.91 0.76
N LYS A 235 3.10 9.94 0.79
CA LYS A 235 2.78 11.27 0.25
C LYS A 235 2.42 11.22 -1.24
N LYS A 236 3.19 10.46 -2.02
CA LYS A 236 2.91 10.26 -3.45
C LYS A 236 1.55 9.61 -3.66
N ILE A 237 1.25 8.52 -2.95
CA ILE A 237 -0.04 7.83 -3.00
C ILE A 237 -1.20 8.81 -2.75
N PHE A 238 -1.23 9.46 -1.58
CA PHE A 238 -2.35 10.35 -1.26
C PHE A 238 -2.45 11.54 -2.21
N LYS A 239 -1.32 12.11 -2.67
CA LYS A 239 -1.33 13.18 -3.67
C LYS A 239 -1.90 12.68 -5.01
N THR A 240 -1.42 11.55 -5.52
CA THR A 240 -1.84 11.00 -6.81
C THR A 240 -3.34 10.70 -6.83
N TYR A 241 -3.93 10.29 -5.71
CA TYR A 241 -5.37 10.04 -5.58
C TYR A 241 -6.19 11.26 -5.11
N GLY A 242 -5.66 12.48 -5.25
CA GLY A 242 -6.39 13.72 -4.94
C GLY A 242 -6.74 13.91 -3.45
N LYS A 243 -5.98 13.27 -2.54
CA LYS A 243 -6.14 13.35 -1.08
C LYS A 243 -5.04 14.20 -0.43
N SER A 244 -4.80 15.38 -0.97
CA SER A 244 -3.77 16.32 -0.49
C SER A 244 -4.02 16.87 0.92
N ASN A 245 -5.23 16.71 1.46
CA ASN A 245 -5.60 17.10 2.82
C ASN A 245 -5.15 16.09 3.90
N ILE A 246 -4.62 14.92 3.51
CA ILE A 246 -4.04 13.95 4.44
C ILE A 246 -2.58 14.31 4.66
N ALA A 247 -2.25 14.69 5.90
CA ALA A 247 -0.88 14.98 6.28
C ALA A 247 -0.12 13.66 6.54
N VAL A 248 1.11 13.54 6.03
CA VAL A 248 1.93 12.34 6.20
C VAL A 248 3.24 12.71 6.89
N TYR A 249 3.53 12.02 7.99
CA TYR A 249 4.69 12.27 8.84
C TYR A 249 5.46 11.01 9.19
N THR A 250 6.70 11.19 9.62
CA THR A 250 7.33 10.26 10.55
C THR A 250 6.98 10.67 11.98
N ALA A 251 7.11 9.75 12.95
CA ALA A 251 6.79 10.05 14.35
C ALA A 251 7.51 11.30 14.89
N VAL A 252 8.80 11.49 14.57
CA VAL A 252 9.56 12.69 14.95
C VAL A 252 8.93 13.96 14.39
N LYS A 253 8.66 13.97 13.07
CA LYS A 253 8.13 15.15 12.39
C LYS A 253 6.75 15.51 12.90
N PHE A 254 5.91 14.52 13.21
CA PHE A 254 4.60 14.74 13.81
C PHE A 254 4.73 15.43 15.18
N ILE A 255 5.61 14.90 16.05
CA ILE A 255 5.83 15.46 17.40
C ILE A 255 6.38 16.90 17.32
N GLN A 256 7.28 17.16 16.38
CA GLN A 256 7.88 18.48 16.18
C GLN A 256 6.96 19.51 15.52
N ALA A 257 5.95 19.06 14.77
CA ALA A 257 4.98 19.97 14.15
C ALA A 257 4.11 20.69 15.19
N GLU A 258 3.95 20.11 16.39
CA GLU A 258 3.14 20.64 17.50
C GLU A 258 1.68 20.98 17.13
N GLU A 259 1.17 20.36 16.05
CA GLU A 259 -0.20 20.49 15.58
C GLU A 259 -1.11 19.40 16.15
N ASP A 260 -2.37 19.76 16.40
CA ASP A 260 -3.42 18.82 16.82
C ASP A 260 -4.18 18.27 15.60
N TYR A 261 -4.53 16.98 15.67
CA TYR A 261 -5.27 16.28 14.61
C TYR A 261 -6.55 15.63 15.15
N ASP A 262 -7.59 15.63 14.32
CA ASP A 262 -8.84 14.94 14.64
C ASP A 262 -8.67 13.41 14.53
N PHE A 263 -7.92 12.96 13.52
CA PHE A 263 -7.64 11.55 13.29
C PHE A 263 -6.15 11.33 13.05
N VAL A 264 -5.56 10.38 13.78
CA VAL A 264 -4.17 9.95 13.58
C VAL A 264 -4.12 8.45 13.37
N ILE A 265 -3.59 8.01 12.23
CA ILE A 265 -3.41 6.60 11.92
C ILE A 265 -1.92 6.30 11.87
N ILE A 266 -1.47 5.29 12.60
CA ILE A 266 -0.05 4.95 12.71
C ILE A 266 0.21 3.58 12.11
N ASP A 267 1.08 3.54 11.11
CA ASP A 267 1.62 2.28 10.60
C ASP A 267 2.74 1.77 11.52
N GLU A 268 2.84 0.44 11.68
CA GLU A 268 3.93 -0.22 12.40
C GLU A 268 4.15 0.35 13.81
N SER A 269 3.07 0.56 14.57
CA SER A 269 3.07 1.26 15.87
C SER A 269 3.97 0.60 16.93
N HIS A 270 4.28 -0.68 16.79
CA HIS A 270 5.27 -1.40 17.60
C HIS A 270 6.72 -0.90 17.40
N ARG A 271 7.00 -0.11 16.36
CA ARG A 271 8.31 0.51 16.06
C ARG A 271 8.43 1.95 16.53
N LEU A 272 7.39 2.48 17.17
CA LEU A 272 7.48 3.78 17.84
C LEU A 272 8.55 3.72 18.92
N ARG A 273 9.34 4.78 19.04
CA ARG A 273 10.49 4.79 19.95
C ARG A 273 10.09 5.09 21.39
N ARG A 274 10.84 4.51 22.31
CA ARG A 274 10.98 5.00 23.68
C ARG A 274 12.32 5.71 23.83
N TYR A 275 12.48 6.50 24.90
CA TYR A 275 13.80 6.99 25.25
C TYR A 275 14.76 5.81 25.47
N TYR A 276 15.91 5.86 24.81
CA TYR A 276 16.97 4.86 24.96
C TYR A 276 18.32 5.57 24.92
N SER A 277 19.09 5.45 26.01
CA SER A 277 20.32 6.21 26.22
C SER A 277 21.41 5.92 25.18
N LYS A 278 21.43 4.71 24.61
CA LYS A 278 22.37 4.31 23.55
C LYS A 278 21.92 4.65 22.13
N SER A 279 20.74 5.26 21.96
CA SER A 279 20.28 5.72 20.64
C SER A 279 20.95 7.04 20.23
N GLN A 280 20.97 7.37 18.94
CA GLN A 280 21.60 8.60 18.45
C GLN A 280 21.01 9.85 19.13
N ASN A 281 21.88 10.77 19.57
CA ASN A 281 21.50 11.97 20.33
C ASN A 281 20.41 12.82 19.66
N THR A 282 20.39 12.91 18.33
CA THR A 282 19.37 13.63 17.56
C THR A 282 17.97 13.04 17.73
N LEU A 283 17.86 11.72 17.86
CA LEU A 283 16.59 11.03 18.08
C LEU A 283 16.08 11.19 19.52
N ASN A 284 16.98 11.38 20.48
CA ASN A 284 16.60 11.63 21.87
C ASN A 284 16.13 13.07 22.14
N THR A 285 16.36 14.00 21.21
CA THR A 285 15.95 15.41 21.37
C THR A 285 14.46 15.57 21.64
N ILE A 286 13.62 14.74 21.01
CA ILE A 286 12.16 14.76 21.22
C ILE A 286 11.76 14.35 22.65
N PHE A 287 12.65 13.69 23.40
CA PHE A 287 12.45 13.29 24.79
C PHE A 287 13.17 14.20 25.80
N ARG A 288 13.80 15.28 25.34
CA ARG A 288 14.47 16.24 26.22
C ARG A 288 13.44 16.93 27.13
N LEU A 289 13.79 17.04 28.40
CA LEU A 289 12.98 17.77 29.37
C LEU A 289 13.16 19.29 29.20
N PRO A 290 12.13 20.10 29.50
CA PRO A 290 12.29 21.55 29.59
C PRO A 290 13.41 21.92 30.57
N PRO A 291 14.21 22.98 30.31
CA PRO A 291 15.38 23.32 31.13
C PRO A 291 15.10 23.38 32.63
N LYS A 292 14.00 24.02 33.04
CA LYS A 292 13.58 24.10 34.45
C LYS A 292 13.35 22.73 35.09
N VAL A 293 12.66 21.83 34.38
CA VAL A 293 12.37 20.47 34.85
C VAL A 293 13.62 19.61 34.88
N ALA A 294 14.53 19.82 33.93
CA ALA A 294 15.80 19.09 33.88
C ALA A 294 16.71 19.45 35.05
N GLU A 295 16.77 20.74 35.41
CA GLU A 295 17.51 21.27 36.56
C GLU A 295 16.95 20.70 37.88
N GLU A 296 15.62 20.76 38.06
CA GLU A 296 14.96 20.22 39.26
C GLU A 296 15.18 18.70 39.45
N ARG A 297 15.19 17.93 38.35
CA ARG A 297 15.29 16.46 38.39
C ARG A 297 16.73 15.94 38.27
N GLY A 298 17.70 16.80 38.00
CA GLY A 298 19.08 16.40 37.73
C GLY A 298 19.26 15.51 36.48
N VAL A 299 18.28 15.47 35.58
CA VAL A 299 18.32 14.65 34.35
C VAL A 299 17.81 15.44 33.15
N ASN A 300 18.48 15.29 32.00
CA ASN A 300 18.14 16.06 30.79
C ASN A 300 17.00 15.46 29.95
N TYR A 301 16.63 14.20 30.19
CA TYR A 301 15.69 13.45 29.35
C TYR A 301 14.63 12.74 30.20
N ASP A 302 13.42 12.61 29.64
CA ASP A 302 12.35 11.82 30.23
C ASP A 302 12.56 10.35 29.89
N VAL A 303 13.10 9.59 30.85
CA VAL A 303 13.43 8.16 30.70
C VAL A 303 12.18 7.30 30.48
N GLY A 304 11.02 7.75 30.94
CA GLY A 304 9.74 7.08 30.74
C GLY A 304 9.00 7.52 29.47
N ALA A 305 9.52 8.49 28.73
CA ALA A 305 8.87 8.98 27.53
C ALA A 305 8.95 7.99 26.37
N ASN A 306 7.88 7.98 25.59
CA ASN A 306 7.81 7.31 24.31
C ASN A 306 6.99 8.15 23.34
N GLU A 307 7.18 7.89 22.04
CA GLU A 307 6.52 8.63 20.97
C GLU A 307 5.01 8.45 21.02
N LEU A 308 4.52 7.25 21.33
CA LEU A 308 3.09 6.96 21.38
C LEU A 308 2.38 7.89 22.37
N LYS A 309 2.91 8.05 23.59
CA LYS A 309 2.35 8.94 24.62
C LYS A 309 2.35 10.41 24.18
N LYS A 310 3.37 10.85 23.43
CA LYS A 310 3.43 12.22 22.88
C LYS A 310 2.41 12.42 21.77
N ILE A 311 2.25 11.42 20.89
CA ILE A 311 1.29 11.45 19.77
C ILE A 311 -0.15 11.43 20.30
N VAL A 312 -0.49 10.54 21.24
CA VAL A 312 -1.84 10.43 21.81
C VAL A 312 -2.35 11.76 22.38
N LYS A 313 -1.48 12.57 22.98
CA LYS A 313 -1.85 13.89 23.53
C LYS A 313 -2.31 14.91 22.47
N ARG A 314 -1.99 14.67 21.20
CA ARG A 314 -2.23 15.57 20.07
C ARG A 314 -3.25 14.98 19.07
N SER A 315 -3.91 13.90 19.47
CA SER A 315 -4.84 13.14 18.62
C SER A 315 -6.19 13.02 19.32
N LYS A 316 -7.27 13.46 18.68
CA LYS A 316 -8.63 13.22 19.23
C LYS A 316 -9.02 11.75 19.12
N GLN A 317 -8.79 11.15 17.96
CA GLN A 317 -8.89 9.71 17.72
C GLN A 317 -7.57 9.18 17.15
N ILE A 318 -7.12 8.04 17.66
CA ILE A 318 -5.93 7.34 17.18
C ILE A 318 -6.25 5.89 16.79
N VAL A 319 -5.67 5.45 15.67
CA VAL A 319 -5.75 4.07 15.17
C VAL A 319 -4.35 3.53 14.97
N LEU A 320 -4.02 2.42 15.64
CA LEU A 320 -2.69 1.84 15.67
C LEU A 320 -2.66 0.53 14.88
N MET A 321 -1.88 0.46 13.81
CA MET A 321 -1.54 -0.81 13.16
C MET A 321 -0.45 -1.49 13.97
N TYR A 322 -0.73 -2.65 14.57
CA TYR A 322 0.13 -3.28 15.56
C TYR A 322 0.47 -4.73 15.19
N ASP A 323 1.72 -5.10 15.46
CA ASP A 323 2.25 -6.46 15.31
C ASP A 323 3.31 -6.66 16.41
N PRO A 324 2.95 -7.32 17.53
CA PRO A 324 3.88 -7.49 18.65
C PRO A 324 5.12 -8.30 18.26
N SER A 325 4.98 -9.24 17.31
CA SER A 325 6.06 -10.13 16.90
C SER A 325 7.13 -9.47 16.03
N GLN A 326 6.93 -8.20 15.64
CA GLN A 326 7.88 -7.41 14.87
C GLN A 326 8.62 -6.35 15.69
N GLN A 327 8.50 -6.38 17.02
CA GLN A 327 9.34 -5.58 17.89
C GLN A 327 10.78 -6.13 17.85
N ILE A 328 11.74 -5.32 17.38
CA ILE A 328 13.10 -5.80 17.05
C ILE A 328 14.18 -4.95 17.74
N ARG A 329 13.98 -3.63 17.88
CA ARG A 329 15.03 -2.74 18.38
C ARG A 329 14.90 -2.55 19.88
N PRO A 330 16.01 -2.50 20.64
CA PRO A 330 15.99 -2.12 22.06
C PRO A 330 15.30 -0.77 22.32
N GLY A 331 15.43 0.18 21.39
CA GLY A 331 14.77 1.49 21.43
C GLY A 331 13.30 1.51 20.98
N ASP A 332 12.72 0.40 20.55
CA ASP A 332 11.27 0.32 20.31
C ASP A 332 10.50 0.42 21.63
N ILE A 333 9.25 0.86 21.57
CA ILE A 333 8.30 0.82 22.68
C ILE A 333 8.13 -0.63 23.14
N THR A 334 8.20 -0.86 24.45
CA THR A 334 8.00 -2.19 25.02
C THR A 334 6.54 -2.60 25.00
N MET A 335 6.26 -3.90 24.97
CA MET A 335 4.91 -4.46 25.10
C MET A 335 4.16 -3.92 26.34
N GLU A 336 4.86 -3.83 27.47
CA GLU A 336 4.29 -3.28 28.70
C GLU A 336 3.90 -1.80 28.54
N GLN A 337 4.79 -0.96 28.00
CA GLN A 337 4.50 0.45 27.76
C GLN A 337 3.37 0.63 26.74
N PHE A 338 3.34 -0.17 25.69
CA PHE A 338 2.29 -0.15 24.68
C PHE A 338 0.93 -0.49 25.31
N ASN A 339 0.83 -1.63 26.00
CA ASN A 339 -0.39 -2.08 26.67
C ASN A 339 -0.88 -1.09 27.73
N ASN A 340 0.04 -0.50 28.51
CA ASN A 340 -0.32 0.52 29.48
C ASN A 340 -0.96 1.76 28.83
N ILE A 341 -0.53 2.14 27.62
CA ILE A 341 -1.13 3.26 26.89
C ILE A 341 -2.45 2.84 26.23
N THR A 342 -2.53 1.63 25.70
CA THR A 342 -3.67 1.17 24.89
C THR A 342 -4.72 0.38 25.66
N HIS A 343 -4.60 0.21 26.99
CA HIS A 343 -5.52 -0.62 27.79
C HIS A 343 -7.02 -0.24 27.68
N LYS A 344 -7.33 1.01 27.32
CA LYS A 344 -8.72 1.48 27.07
C LYS A 344 -9.12 1.50 25.60
N PHE A 345 -8.21 1.13 24.70
CA PHE A 345 -8.46 1.16 23.27
C PHE A 345 -9.28 -0.07 22.89
N LYS A 346 -10.03 0.01 21.81
CA LYS A 346 -10.71 -1.15 21.23
C LYS A 346 -9.74 -1.92 20.34
N HIS A 347 -9.72 -3.24 20.47
CA HIS A 347 -8.80 -4.10 19.74
C HIS A 347 -9.55 -4.89 18.66
N PHE A 348 -9.02 -4.85 17.44
CA PHE A 348 -9.43 -5.70 16.33
C PHE A 348 -8.27 -6.60 15.90
N TYR A 349 -8.59 -7.72 15.23
CA TYR A 349 -7.60 -8.70 14.77
C TYR A 349 -7.85 -9.01 13.29
N LEU A 350 -6.79 -8.95 12.49
CA LEU A 350 -6.81 -9.34 11.07
C LEU A 350 -6.35 -10.81 10.96
N PRO A 351 -7.25 -11.75 10.64
CA PRO A 351 -6.92 -13.17 10.67
C PRO A 351 -6.20 -13.66 9.41
N THR A 352 -6.40 -12.98 8.27
CA THR A 352 -5.98 -13.49 6.96
C THR A 352 -4.58 -12.97 6.60
N GLU A 353 -3.68 -13.89 6.26
CA GLU A 353 -2.34 -13.61 5.73
C GLU A 353 -2.37 -13.74 4.19
N TYR A 354 -1.88 -12.72 3.47
CA TYR A 354 -2.01 -12.64 2.00
C TYR A 354 -0.68 -12.84 1.24
N ARG A 355 0.48 -12.90 1.92
CA ARG A 355 1.79 -13.03 1.26
C ARG A 355 2.19 -14.50 1.06
N ILE A 356 1.65 -15.41 1.86
CA ILE A 356 1.94 -16.83 1.83
C ILE A 356 0.84 -17.51 1.02
N ASN A 357 1.15 -17.74 -0.24
CA ASN A 357 0.30 -18.51 -1.13
C ASN A 357 0.66 -19.99 -1.01
N ILE A 358 0.03 -20.71 -0.08
CA ILE A 358 0.10 -22.18 -0.06
C ILE A 358 -1.05 -22.71 -0.93
N PRO A 359 -0.77 -23.47 -2.00
CA PRO A 359 -1.82 -24.01 -2.86
C PRO A 359 -2.73 -24.96 -2.07
N GLU A 360 -3.99 -24.57 -1.85
CA GLU A 360 -4.96 -25.41 -1.13
C GLU A 360 -5.31 -26.69 -1.90
N LYS A 361 -5.10 -26.72 -3.22
CA LYS A 361 -5.43 -27.84 -4.11
C LYS A 361 -4.43 -27.95 -5.27
N SER A 362 -3.36 -28.73 -5.11
CA SER A 362 -2.54 -29.20 -6.24
C SER A 362 -2.71 -30.70 -6.45
N GLY A 363 -3.75 -31.09 -7.19
CA GLY A 363 -3.88 -32.44 -7.76
C GLY A 363 -3.79 -33.61 -6.76
N LYS A 364 -3.00 -34.64 -7.09
CA LYS A 364 -2.86 -35.91 -6.35
C LYS A 364 -2.34 -35.77 -4.90
N TYR A 365 -1.91 -34.56 -4.53
CA TYR A 365 -1.42 -34.20 -3.20
C TYR A 365 -2.29 -33.09 -2.63
N ARG A 366 -3.31 -33.45 -1.84
CA ARG A 366 -4.04 -32.48 -1.00
C ARG A 366 -3.10 -32.02 0.11
N ARG A 367 -2.37 -30.93 -0.09
CA ARG A 367 -1.60 -30.31 1.00
C ARG A 367 -2.57 -29.52 1.88
N ALA A 368 -2.75 -29.96 3.12
CA ALA A 368 -3.71 -29.39 4.08
C ALA A 368 -3.16 -28.20 4.88
N TYR A 369 -2.17 -27.48 4.33
CA TYR A 369 -1.47 -26.43 5.07
C TYR A 369 -1.96 -25.04 4.67
N THR A 370 -1.98 -24.14 5.63
CA THR A 370 -2.33 -22.71 5.46
C THR A 370 -1.13 -21.82 5.69
N GLY A 371 -1.17 -20.57 5.23
CA GLY A 371 -0.13 -19.58 5.54
C GLY A 371 0.09 -19.37 7.03
N GLU A 372 -0.96 -19.53 7.83
CA GLU A 372 -0.87 -19.52 9.29
C GLU A 372 -0.01 -20.69 9.81
N ASN A 373 -0.13 -21.88 9.23
CA ASN A 373 0.71 -23.03 9.62
C ASN A 373 2.18 -22.79 9.32
N TYR A 374 2.49 -22.15 8.19
CA TYR A 374 3.85 -21.76 7.84
C TYR A 374 4.41 -20.78 8.88
N ILE A 375 3.70 -19.67 9.19
CA ILE A 375 4.23 -18.70 10.14
C ILE A 375 4.38 -19.30 11.54
N LYS A 376 3.41 -20.09 12.02
CA LYS A 376 3.52 -20.76 13.32
C LYS A 376 4.74 -21.69 13.39
N GLY A 377 5.03 -22.41 12.31
CA GLY A 377 6.22 -23.25 12.22
C GLY A 377 7.52 -22.46 12.25
N ILE A 378 7.63 -21.38 11.46
CA ILE A 378 8.82 -20.50 11.49
C ILE A 378 9.01 -19.88 12.88
N LYS A 379 7.94 -19.37 13.52
CA LYS A 379 8.01 -18.82 14.89
C LYS A 379 8.47 -19.87 15.90
N SER A 380 7.96 -21.10 15.77
CA SER A 380 8.38 -22.21 16.61
C SER A 380 9.84 -22.59 16.39
N PHE A 381 10.30 -22.61 15.14
CA PHE A 381 11.70 -22.90 14.81
C PHE A 381 12.66 -21.85 15.36
N LEU A 382 12.30 -20.57 15.26
CA LEU A 382 13.09 -19.45 15.77
C LEU A 382 12.96 -19.23 17.29
N GLY A 383 12.09 -19.99 17.98
CA GLY A 383 11.86 -19.85 19.42
C GLY A 383 11.11 -18.57 19.82
N ILE A 384 10.33 -17.98 18.91
CA ILE A 384 9.61 -16.69 19.10
C ILE A 384 8.18 -16.93 19.64
N ASN A 385 7.87 -18.12 20.19
CA ASN A 385 6.51 -18.43 20.62
C ASN A 385 6.16 -17.76 21.95
N ASP A 386 5.15 -16.87 21.93
CA ASP A 386 4.63 -16.17 23.11
C ASP A 386 3.85 -17.08 24.08
N ASN A 387 3.38 -18.25 23.63
CA ASN A 387 2.66 -19.23 24.47
C ASN A 387 2.91 -20.68 24.03
N LYS A 388 3.19 -21.57 24.98
CA LYS A 388 3.42 -23.02 24.75
C LYS A 388 2.23 -23.76 24.11
N ASN A 389 1.02 -23.18 24.12
CA ASN A 389 -0.18 -23.77 23.53
C ASN A 389 -0.41 -23.34 22.06
N ASP A 390 0.27 -22.31 21.57
CA ASP A 390 0.17 -21.80 20.19
C ASP A 390 1.15 -22.50 19.22
N SER A 391 1.95 -23.44 19.72
CA SER A 391 3.00 -24.15 18.99
C SER A 391 2.49 -25.34 18.16
N LYS A 392 1.17 -25.57 18.08
CA LYS A 392 0.60 -26.60 17.20
C LYS A 392 0.60 -26.07 15.76
N PHE A 393 1.71 -26.34 15.06
CA PHE A 393 1.81 -26.19 13.61
C PHE A 393 1.93 -27.56 12.96
N TYR A 394 1.58 -27.65 11.68
CA TYR A 394 1.74 -28.88 10.90
C TYR A 394 3.22 -29.08 10.57
N LYS A 395 3.89 -29.97 11.30
CA LYS A 395 5.31 -30.30 11.07
C LYS A 395 5.57 -30.87 9.68
N GLU A 396 4.59 -31.57 9.12
CA GLU A 396 4.68 -32.17 7.77
C GLU A 396 4.96 -31.11 6.69
N LEU A 397 4.50 -29.86 6.84
CA LEU A 397 4.82 -28.76 5.93
C LEU A 397 6.34 -28.56 5.78
N PHE A 398 7.08 -28.68 6.88
CA PHE A 398 8.54 -28.48 6.91
C PHE A 398 9.32 -29.76 6.64
N GLN A 399 8.63 -30.88 6.42
CA GLN A 399 9.21 -32.16 5.99
C GLN A 399 8.83 -32.49 4.53
N ASP A 400 7.94 -31.70 3.93
CA ASP A 400 7.43 -31.93 2.58
C ASP A 400 8.55 -32.00 1.54
N TYR A 401 9.66 -31.27 1.71
CA TYR A 401 10.82 -31.39 0.82
C TYR A 401 11.47 -32.77 0.79
N LEU A 402 11.32 -33.58 1.85
CA LEU A 402 11.82 -34.95 1.89
C LEU A 402 10.99 -35.90 1.01
N VAL A 403 9.74 -35.54 0.71
CA VAL A 403 8.77 -36.39 -0.01
C VAL A 403 8.48 -35.83 -1.40
N SER A 404 8.18 -34.54 -1.48
CA SER A 404 7.80 -33.80 -2.69
C SER A 404 9.00 -33.25 -3.47
N GLY A 405 10.22 -33.29 -2.91
CA GLY A 405 11.44 -32.82 -3.57
C GLY A 405 11.29 -31.38 -4.09
N LYS A 406 11.42 -31.21 -5.41
CA LYS A 406 11.35 -29.90 -6.09
C LYS A 406 9.98 -29.23 -6.02
N ASP A 407 8.91 -29.99 -5.77
CA ASP A 407 7.54 -29.47 -5.70
C ASP A 407 7.16 -29.00 -4.29
N ALA A 408 8.06 -29.10 -3.31
CA ALA A 408 7.78 -28.71 -1.93
C ALA A 408 7.65 -27.20 -1.78
N TYR A 409 6.74 -26.77 -0.89
CA TYR A 409 6.54 -25.34 -0.60
C TYR A 409 7.72 -24.74 0.20
N PHE A 410 8.32 -25.54 1.07
CA PHE A 410 9.46 -25.18 1.90
C PHE A 410 10.61 -26.15 1.60
N GLY A 411 11.83 -25.64 1.47
CA GLY A 411 13.03 -26.45 1.26
C GLY A 411 14.20 -25.98 2.14
N ILE A 412 15.17 -26.86 2.30
CA ILE A 412 16.43 -26.59 3.00
C ILE A 412 17.57 -26.89 2.02
N CYS A 413 18.52 -25.97 1.92
CA CYS A 413 19.76 -26.14 1.16
C CYS A 413 20.95 -26.31 2.11
N ASN A 414 22.04 -26.86 1.60
CA ASN A 414 23.27 -27.06 2.39
C ASN A 414 24.37 -26.04 2.08
N SER A 415 24.22 -25.28 1.00
CA SER A 415 25.18 -24.26 0.55
C SER A 415 24.47 -22.97 0.12
N ILE A 416 25.22 -21.87 0.02
CA ILE A 416 24.67 -20.64 -0.56
C ILE A 416 24.60 -20.75 -2.09
N GLU A 417 25.52 -21.52 -2.69
CA GLU A 417 25.50 -21.87 -4.11
C GLU A 417 24.14 -22.47 -4.53
N GLU A 418 23.63 -23.45 -3.78
CA GLU A 418 22.31 -24.07 -4.03
C GLU A 418 21.16 -23.04 -4.00
N LEU A 419 21.24 -21.99 -3.18
CA LEU A 419 20.23 -20.92 -3.16
C LEU A 419 20.28 -20.07 -4.43
N PHE A 420 21.47 -19.73 -4.90
CA PHE A 420 21.64 -18.95 -6.12
C PHE A 420 21.27 -19.77 -7.36
N ASP A 421 21.60 -21.05 -7.39
CA ASP A 421 21.17 -21.97 -8.45
C ASP A 421 19.63 -22.05 -8.51
N TYR A 422 18.97 -22.20 -7.36
CA TYR A 422 17.51 -22.17 -7.28
C TYR A 422 16.91 -20.85 -7.81
N LEU A 423 17.51 -19.70 -7.49
CA LEU A 423 17.05 -18.40 -7.98
C LEU A 423 17.23 -18.28 -9.50
N ASN A 424 18.37 -18.73 -10.03
CA ASN A 424 18.64 -18.75 -11.47
C ASN A 424 17.63 -19.62 -12.21
N ASP A 425 17.33 -20.80 -11.68
CA ASP A 425 16.29 -21.69 -12.21
C ASP A 425 14.92 -20.99 -12.18
N MET A 426 14.53 -20.40 -11.05
CA MET A 426 13.25 -19.71 -10.90
C MET A 426 13.08 -18.53 -11.84
N LYS A 427 14.15 -17.81 -12.17
CA LYS A 427 14.12 -16.72 -13.14
C LYS A 427 13.74 -17.18 -14.55
N ASN A 428 14.05 -18.43 -14.91
CA ASN A 428 13.61 -19.00 -16.18
C ASN A 428 12.10 -19.26 -16.22
N TYR A 429 11.46 -19.48 -15.06
CA TYR A 429 10.01 -19.71 -14.94
C TYR A 429 9.22 -18.42 -14.69
N ASP A 430 9.77 -17.51 -13.89
CA ASP A 430 9.19 -16.20 -13.59
C ASP A 430 10.26 -15.10 -13.70
N PRO A 431 10.48 -14.57 -14.93
CA PRO A 431 11.44 -13.51 -15.18
C PRO A 431 11.13 -12.19 -14.44
N ALA A 432 9.89 -12.01 -13.97
CA ALA A 432 9.46 -10.83 -13.23
C ALA A 432 9.63 -10.98 -11.71
N SER A 433 10.07 -12.15 -11.23
CA SER A 433 10.23 -12.41 -9.80
C SER A 433 11.26 -11.47 -9.16
N GLN A 434 10.96 -11.04 -7.94
CA GLN A 434 11.85 -10.19 -7.13
C GLN A 434 12.59 -11.00 -6.05
N ASN A 435 12.82 -12.27 -6.32
CA ASN A 435 13.44 -13.18 -5.35
C ASN A 435 14.92 -12.80 -5.15
N ARG A 436 15.36 -12.76 -3.89
CA ARG A 436 16.73 -12.36 -3.51
C ARG A 436 17.22 -13.22 -2.35
N VAL A 437 18.52 -13.49 -2.31
CA VAL A 437 19.17 -14.09 -1.13
C VAL A 437 19.33 -13.00 -0.06
N VAL A 438 18.98 -13.32 1.18
CA VAL A 438 19.09 -12.41 2.32
C VAL A 438 19.74 -13.10 3.50
N ALA A 439 20.55 -12.37 4.28
CA ALA A 439 21.23 -12.90 5.45
C ALA A 439 21.31 -11.90 6.61
N GLY A 440 21.28 -12.43 7.84
CA GLY A 440 21.48 -11.69 9.09
C GLY A 440 22.97 -11.63 9.50
N TYR A 441 23.27 -11.43 10.79
CA TYR A 441 24.65 -11.37 11.31
C TYR A 441 25.37 -12.74 11.28
N CYS A 442 25.67 -13.27 10.10
CA CYS A 442 26.39 -14.52 9.94
C CYS A 442 27.85 -14.33 9.48
N ARG A 443 28.19 -13.22 8.82
CA ARG A 443 29.54 -12.97 8.28
C ARG A 443 29.99 -11.52 8.41
N LYS A 444 31.32 -11.34 8.42
CA LYS A 444 31.96 -10.01 8.35
C LYS A 444 31.80 -9.42 6.95
N TRP A 445 31.75 -8.10 6.88
CA TRP A 445 31.63 -7.35 5.64
C TRP A 445 33.02 -6.85 5.20
N VAL A 446 33.76 -7.71 4.51
CA VAL A 446 35.16 -7.50 4.11
C VAL A 446 35.29 -6.70 2.81
N SER A 447 34.31 -6.83 1.90
CA SER A 447 34.24 -6.12 0.62
C SER A 447 34.14 -4.60 0.78
N LYS A 448 33.77 -4.11 1.98
CA LYS A 448 33.73 -2.68 2.31
C LYS A 448 35.09 -2.00 2.36
N LYS A 449 36.15 -2.76 2.60
CA LYS A 449 37.50 -2.23 2.85
C LYS A 449 38.57 -2.87 1.96
N SER A 450 38.18 -3.83 1.13
CA SER A 450 39.08 -4.59 0.29
C SER A 450 38.33 -5.12 -0.93
N GLU A 451 39.05 -5.55 -1.95
CA GLU A 451 38.48 -6.21 -3.14
C GLU A 451 38.09 -7.67 -2.88
N GLN A 452 38.24 -8.16 -1.64
CA GLN A 452 37.85 -9.52 -1.27
C GLN A 452 36.33 -9.67 -1.19
N SER A 453 35.83 -10.80 -1.66
CA SER A 453 34.41 -11.13 -1.59
C SER A 453 33.96 -11.50 -0.17
N ASP A 454 32.71 -11.19 0.16
CA ASP A 454 32.15 -11.49 1.49
C ASP A 454 31.81 -12.98 1.67
N TRP A 455 31.46 -13.66 0.58
CA TRP A 455 31.30 -15.10 0.48
C TRP A 455 32.16 -15.64 -0.64
N VAL A 456 32.81 -16.75 -0.34
CA VAL A 456 33.53 -17.59 -1.29
C VAL A 456 33.11 -19.02 -0.99
N GLU A 457 32.50 -19.68 -1.95
CA GLU A 457 32.16 -21.10 -1.91
C GLU A 457 32.48 -21.70 -3.28
N ASN A 458 33.33 -22.73 -3.31
CA ASN A 458 33.89 -23.27 -4.55
C ASN A 458 34.52 -22.16 -5.42
N SER A 459 34.08 -22.04 -6.69
CA SER A 459 34.50 -20.97 -7.61
C SER A 459 33.59 -19.74 -7.58
N ASN A 460 32.56 -19.73 -6.73
CA ASN A 460 31.56 -18.69 -6.70
C ASN A 460 31.86 -17.66 -5.61
N HIS A 461 31.53 -16.41 -5.93
CA HIS A 461 31.86 -15.25 -5.12
C HIS A 461 30.64 -14.35 -5.01
N TRP A 462 30.26 -13.98 -3.79
CA TRP A 462 29.16 -13.05 -3.55
C TRP A 462 29.54 -11.98 -2.54
N ASN A 463 28.92 -10.82 -2.71
CA ASN A 463 29.07 -9.69 -1.82
C ASN A 463 27.76 -9.37 -1.13
N TRP A 464 27.86 -8.74 0.03
CA TRP A 464 26.71 -8.04 0.61
C TRP A 464 26.21 -6.96 -0.34
N ASN A 465 24.95 -6.56 -0.14
CA ASN A 465 24.27 -5.51 -0.88
C ASN A 465 25.11 -4.24 -1.09
N SER A 466 25.28 -3.80 -2.34
CA SER A 466 26.08 -2.63 -2.71
C SER A 466 25.44 -1.30 -2.29
N ARG A 467 24.12 -1.28 -2.10
CA ARG A 467 23.35 -0.09 -1.70
C ARG A 467 22.55 -0.36 -0.43
N LEU A 468 22.43 0.65 0.43
CA LEU A 468 21.63 0.56 1.67
C LEU A 468 20.15 0.88 1.45
N GLU A 469 19.86 1.72 0.45
CA GLU A 469 18.51 2.12 0.09
C GLU A 469 18.16 1.56 -1.28
N ASP A 470 16.90 1.12 -1.42
CA ASP A 470 16.33 0.64 -2.69
C ASP A 470 17.13 -0.48 -3.38
N TRP A 471 17.84 -1.29 -2.58
CA TRP A 471 18.73 -2.34 -3.07
C TRP A 471 18.04 -3.34 -3.99
N ILE A 472 16.82 -3.74 -3.68
CA ILE A 472 16.07 -4.74 -4.48
C ILE A 472 15.89 -4.32 -5.95
N ASN A 473 15.89 -3.00 -6.22
CA ASN A 473 15.75 -2.42 -7.55
C ASN A 473 17.11 -2.09 -8.20
N ALA A 474 18.23 -2.38 -7.53
CA ALA A 474 19.55 -2.20 -8.12
C ALA A 474 19.80 -3.27 -9.21
N PRO A 475 20.45 -2.92 -10.33
CA PRO A 475 20.67 -3.84 -11.46
C PRO A 475 21.31 -5.17 -11.07
N ASP A 476 22.28 -5.16 -10.15
CA ASP A 476 23.05 -6.34 -9.74
C ASP A 476 22.55 -7.00 -8.45
N SER A 477 21.41 -6.55 -7.91
CA SER A 477 20.91 -7.04 -6.61
C SER A 477 20.64 -8.55 -6.57
N GLU A 478 20.39 -9.17 -7.72
CA GLU A 478 20.18 -10.61 -7.86
C GLU A 478 21.43 -11.44 -7.59
N ASN A 479 22.61 -10.84 -7.78
CA ASN A 479 23.91 -11.47 -7.55
C ASN A 479 24.52 -11.05 -6.20
N GLU A 480 23.77 -10.31 -5.39
CA GLU A 480 24.19 -9.81 -4.09
C GLU A 480 23.36 -10.44 -2.97
N ILE A 481 23.87 -10.36 -1.74
CA ILE A 481 23.20 -10.85 -0.55
C ILE A 481 22.66 -9.67 0.25
N GLY A 482 21.36 -9.65 0.45
CA GLY A 482 20.67 -8.59 1.19
C GLY A 482 20.91 -8.68 2.69
N SER A 483 21.58 -7.69 3.27
CA SER A 483 21.68 -7.59 4.72
C SER A 483 20.39 -7.07 5.34
N PHE A 484 19.73 -7.88 6.17
CA PHE A 484 18.63 -7.40 7.01
C PHE A 484 19.12 -7.17 8.44
N MET A 485 19.37 -5.91 8.79
CA MET A 485 19.84 -5.55 10.13
C MET A 485 18.69 -5.63 11.17
N LEU A 486 18.64 -6.70 11.95
CA LEU A 486 17.97 -6.74 13.25
C LEU A 486 18.84 -5.98 14.28
N SER A 487 18.84 -4.65 14.18
CA SER A 487 19.54 -3.69 15.07
C SER A 487 21.07 -3.84 15.20
N LYS A 488 21.79 -2.74 14.93
CA LYS A 488 23.23 -2.55 15.20
C LYS A 488 23.59 -2.49 16.70
N GLU A 489 22.66 -2.84 17.59
CA GLU A 489 22.74 -2.50 19.01
C GLU A 489 23.12 -3.68 19.93
N LEU A 490 23.45 -4.85 19.35
CA LEU A 490 23.91 -6.04 20.08
C LEU A 490 25.44 -6.25 20.04
N THR A 491 26.21 -5.31 19.49
CA THR A 491 27.69 -5.28 19.62
C THR A 491 28.12 -4.33 20.70
#